data_AF-A0A8C4VW92-F1
#
_entry.id   AF-A0A8C4VW92-F1
#
_cell.length_a   1.000
_cell.length_b   1.000
_cell.length_c   1.000
_cell.angle_alpha   90.00
_cell.angle_beta   90.00
_cell.angle_gamma   90.00
#
_symmetry.space_group_name_H-M   'P 1'
#
loop_
_entity.id
_entity.type
_entity.pdbx_description
1 polymer ?
#
loop_
_entity_poly.entity_id
_entity_poly.type
_entity_poly.pdbx_seq_one_letter_code
_entity_poly.pdbx_strand_id
1 'polypeptide(L)'
;MTPLSQQVLIDCSWGFGNYGCDGGEEWSAYEWIKKHGGIASTDSYGPYKGQNGLCHYNKSELVGKMKGYVNVTSGNITALKAAIYKNGPVAISIDASQRSFSFYSNGVYYEPKCGECNLDHAVLAVGYGVLQGELYWLVKNSWSTYWGNNGYILMSMKDNNCGVATDATYPILE
;
A
#
# COMPACT_ATOMS: atom_id res chain seq x y z
N MET A 1 11.38 9.38 -11.97
CA MET A 1 10.81 8.96 -10.68
C MET A 1 11.74 7.90 -10.13
N THR A 2 12.20 8.03 -8.89
CA THR A 2 13.19 7.12 -8.29
C THR A 2 12.49 5.95 -7.61
N PRO A 3 12.73 4.69 -8.02
CA PRO A 3 12.22 3.52 -7.30
C PRO A 3 12.83 3.43 -5.90
N LEU A 4 11.97 3.29 -4.90
CA LEU A 4 12.39 3.09 -3.51
C LEU A 4 12.49 1.59 -3.22
N SER A 5 13.44 1.22 -2.36
CA SER A 5 13.70 -0.18 -2.02
C SER A 5 12.62 -0.71 -1.07
N GLN A 6 11.91 -1.75 -1.49
CA GLN A 6 11.07 -2.55 -0.57
C GLN A 6 11.97 -3.40 0.34
N GLN A 7 13.11 -3.85 -0.17
CA GLN A 7 14.00 -4.76 0.56
C GLN A 7 14.61 -4.11 1.81
N VAL A 8 14.87 -2.81 1.82
CA VAL A 8 15.36 -2.13 3.04
C VAL A 8 14.32 -2.18 4.15
N LEU A 9 13.04 -2.05 3.84
CA LEU A 9 11.98 -2.17 4.84
C LEU A 9 11.86 -3.61 5.33
N ILE A 10 11.91 -4.59 4.43
CA ILE A 10 11.91 -6.01 4.79
C ILE A 10 13.08 -6.37 5.69
N ASP A 11 14.28 -5.86 5.44
CA ASP A 11 15.48 -6.25 6.20
C ASP A 11 15.64 -5.46 7.51
N CYS A 12 15.21 -4.20 7.54
CA CYS A 12 15.63 -3.25 8.58
C CYS A 12 14.53 -2.80 9.55
N SER A 13 13.24 -2.98 9.23
CA SER A 13 12.15 -2.46 10.07
C SER A 13 11.68 -3.42 11.17
N TRP A 14 12.45 -4.48 11.45
CA TRP A 14 12.06 -5.50 12.44
C TRP A 14 11.92 -4.94 13.85
N GLY A 15 12.82 -4.02 14.24
CA GLY A 15 12.75 -3.31 15.53
C GLY A 15 11.60 -2.32 15.67
N PHE A 16 10.80 -2.13 14.62
CA PHE A 16 9.64 -1.23 14.57
C PHE A 16 8.31 -1.99 14.47
N GLY A 17 8.33 -3.32 14.57
CA GLY A 17 7.13 -4.16 14.60
C GLY A 17 6.78 -4.84 13.27
N ASN A 18 7.60 -4.70 12.24
CA ASN A 18 7.45 -5.47 11.00
C ASN A 18 8.16 -6.83 11.11
N TYR A 19 7.70 -7.82 10.36
CA TYR A 19 8.17 -9.20 10.41
C TYR A 19 8.74 -9.66 9.06
N GLY A 20 9.30 -8.74 8.29
CA GLY A 20 9.90 -9.03 6.98
C GLY A 20 8.86 -9.60 6.01
N CYS A 21 9.07 -10.84 5.55
CA CYS A 21 8.15 -11.53 4.64
C CYS A 21 6.90 -12.11 5.32
N ASP A 22 6.85 -12.13 6.65
CA ASP A 22 5.73 -12.69 7.42
C ASP A 22 4.66 -11.64 7.78
N GLY A 23 4.80 -10.42 7.25
CA GLY A 23 3.84 -9.32 7.42
C GLY A 23 4.44 -8.09 8.07
N GLY A 24 3.63 -7.04 8.14
CA GLY A 24 4.01 -5.75 8.69
C GLY A 24 2.99 -4.68 8.35
N GLU A 25 3.21 -3.49 8.90
CA GLU A 25 2.33 -2.35 8.81
C GLU A 25 3.07 -1.15 8.19
N GLU A 26 2.38 -0.32 7.41
CA GLU A 26 3.00 0.83 6.75
C GLU A 26 3.46 1.87 7.77
N TRP A 27 2.71 2.07 8.86
CA TRP A 27 3.08 3.02 9.89
C TRP A 27 4.36 2.61 10.64
N SER A 28 4.60 1.31 10.82
CA SER A 28 5.87 0.78 11.35
C SER A 28 7.03 1.05 10.39
N ALA A 29 6.81 0.91 9.08
CA ALA A 29 7.79 1.29 8.08
C ALA A 29 8.05 2.81 8.09
N TYR A 30 7.01 3.64 8.21
CA TYR A 30 7.13 5.09 8.30
C TYR A 30 7.95 5.54 9.51
N GLU A 31 7.73 4.95 10.68
CA GLU A 31 8.52 5.26 11.87
C GLU A 31 10.00 4.87 11.68
N TRP A 32 10.28 3.76 10.99
CA TRP A 32 11.65 3.41 10.62
C TRP A 32 12.28 4.47 9.70
N ILE A 33 11.59 4.87 8.63
CA ILE A 33 12.06 5.87 7.66
C ILE A 33 12.33 7.22 8.36
N LYS A 34 11.39 7.67 9.19
CA LYS A 34 11.49 8.91 9.96
C LYS A 34 12.67 8.88 10.94
N LYS A 35 12.89 7.76 11.63
CA LYS A 35 14.00 7.61 12.58
C LYS A 35 15.37 7.63 11.90
N HIS A 36 15.48 7.05 10.70
CA HIS A 36 16.76 6.89 10.00
C HIS A 36 17.05 8.01 9.00
N GLY A 37 16.13 8.97 8.83
CA GLY A 37 16.32 10.12 7.95
C GLY A 37 16.17 9.79 6.47
N GLY A 38 15.31 8.81 6.14
CA GLY A 38 14.96 8.44 4.78
C GLY A 38 14.90 6.93 4.53
N ILE A 39 14.68 6.57 3.27
CA ILE A 39 14.62 5.22 2.72
C ILE A 39 15.56 5.12 1.52
N ALA A 40 16.23 3.97 1.37
CA ALA A 40 17.13 3.76 0.24
C ALA A 40 16.37 3.61 -1.09
N SER A 41 16.98 4.05 -2.19
CA SER A 41 16.52 3.68 -3.54
C SER A 41 16.81 2.20 -3.82
N THR A 42 16.08 1.60 -4.77
CA THR A 42 16.36 0.24 -5.24
C THR A 42 17.80 0.14 -5.77
N ASP A 43 18.27 1.15 -6.50
CA ASP A 43 19.63 1.16 -7.06
C ASP A 43 20.71 1.19 -5.97
N SER A 44 20.46 1.90 -4.85
CA SER A 44 21.43 2.02 -3.77
C SER A 44 21.41 0.86 -2.76
N TYR A 45 20.26 0.23 -2.54
CA TYR A 45 20.14 -0.91 -1.61
C TYR A 45 20.35 -2.25 -2.30
N GLY A 46 20.04 -2.33 -3.58
CA GLY A 46 20.01 -3.55 -4.36
C GLY A 46 18.58 -4.03 -4.66
N PRO A 47 18.46 -5.08 -5.48
CA PRO A 47 17.18 -5.55 -5.97
C PRO A 47 16.31 -6.14 -4.85
N TYR A 48 15.00 -6.13 -5.08
CA TYR A 48 14.06 -6.91 -4.28
C TYR A 48 14.35 -8.41 -4.41
N LYS A 49 14.43 -9.11 -3.27
CA LYS A 49 14.79 -10.53 -3.21
C LYS A 49 13.62 -11.45 -2.92
N GLY A 50 12.49 -10.92 -2.44
CA GLY A 50 11.33 -11.72 -2.03
C GLY A 50 11.61 -12.66 -0.85
N GLN A 51 12.58 -12.31 0.00
CA GLN A 51 12.96 -13.09 1.18
C GLN A 51 13.56 -12.17 2.25
N ASN A 52 13.58 -12.67 3.49
CA ASN A 52 14.25 -12.01 4.61
C ASN A 52 15.77 -11.92 4.36
N GLY A 53 16.36 -10.79 4.74
CA GLY A 53 17.80 -10.53 4.62
C GLY A 53 18.36 -9.80 5.83
N LEU A 54 19.67 -9.57 5.81
CA LEU A 54 20.35 -8.78 6.84
C LEU A 54 20.31 -7.31 6.47
N CYS A 55 19.88 -6.50 7.43
CA CYS A 55 19.84 -5.05 7.29
C CYS A 55 21.23 -4.46 7.00
N HIS A 56 21.33 -3.64 5.95
CA HIS A 56 22.57 -2.96 5.55
C HIS A 56 22.35 -1.55 5.00
N TYR A 57 21.33 -0.84 5.51
CA TYR A 57 20.97 0.52 5.06
C TYR A 57 22.12 1.52 5.20
N ASN A 58 23.06 1.30 6.12
CA ASN A 58 24.21 2.18 6.36
C ASN A 58 25.21 2.19 5.20
N LYS A 59 25.09 1.27 4.24
CA LYS A 59 25.86 1.25 3.00
C LYS A 59 25.12 1.92 1.83
N SER A 60 23.93 2.46 2.07
CA SER A 60 23.05 3.01 1.06
C SER A 60 22.81 4.51 1.29
N GLU A 61 22.58 5.23 0.20
CA GLU A 61 22.08 6.60 0.25
C GLU A 61 20.59 6.58 0.58
N LEU A 62 20.22 7.27 1.66
CA LEU A 62 18.82 7.41 2.06
C LEU A 62 18.22 8.67 1.41
N VAL A 63 17.11 8.47 0.72
CA VAL A 63 16.30 9.49 0.07
C VAL A 63 14.89 9.52 0.68
N GLY A 64 13.98 10.37 0.21
CA GLY A 64 12.57 10.29 0.62
C GLY A 64 12.33 10.49 2.11
N LYS A 65 12.92 11.57 2.67
CA LYS A 65 12.72 11.97 4.07
C LYS A 65 11.24 12.27 4.34
N MET A 66 10.80 11.94 5.55
CA MET A 66 9.44 12.19 5.98
C MET A 66 9.38 12.82 7.37
N LYS A 67 8.43 13.74 7.54
CA LYS A 67 8.15 14.44 8.80
C LYS A 67 7.15 13.68 9.67
N GLY A 68 6.30 12.87 9.06
CA GLY A 68 5.26 12.11 9.74
C GLY A 68 4.35 11.42 8.73
N TYR A 69 3.20 10.95 9.18
CA TYR A 69 2.17 10.34 8.36
C TYR A 69 0.79 10.69 8.91
N VAL A 70 -0.24 10.51 8.09
CA VAL A 70 -1.63 10.76 8.46
C VAL A 70 -2.44 9.50 8.28
N ASN A 71 -3.24 9.19 9.30
CA ASN A 71 -4.31 8.20 9.18
C ASN A 71 -5.57 8.89 8.66
N VAL A 72 -6.11 8.40 7.56
CA VAL A 72 -7.40 8.84 7.04
C VAL A 72 -8.50 8.30 7.95
N THR A 73 -9.57 9.07 8.14
CA THR A 73 -10.71 8.63 8.97
C THR A 73 -11.30 7.33 8.42
N SER A 74 -11.27 6.29 9.24
CA SER A 74 -11.74 4.94 8.89
C SER A 74 -13.17 4.93 8.35
N GLY A 75 -13.38 4.18 7.26
CA GLY A 75 -14.65 4.03 6.55
C GLY A 75 -15.11 5.27 5.78
N ASN A 76 -14.39 6.39 5.84
CA ASN A 76 -14.85 7.65 5.27
C ASN A 76 -14.39 7.83 3.82
N ILE A 77 -15.29 7.47 2.88
CA ILE A 77 -15.08 7.60 1.43
C ILE A 77 -14.68 9.04 1.04
N THR A 78 -15.30 10.06 1.63
CA THR A 78 -14.99 11.46 1.31
C THR A 78 -13.59 11.84 1.77
N ALA A 79 -13.18 11.37 2.96
CA ALA A 79 -11.84 11.61 3.48
C ALA A 79 -10.77 10.91 2.62
N LEU A 80 -10.99 9.67 2.20
CA LEU A 80 -10.05 8.94 1.33
C LEU A 80 -9.95 9.59 -0.06
N LYS A 81 -11.08 10.00 -0.67
CA LYS A 81 -11.05 10.78 -1.93
C LYS A 81 -10.23 12.06 -1.77
N ALA A 82 -10.46 12.81 -0.69
CA ALA A 82 -9.74 14.04 -0.42
C ALA A 82 -8.24 13.80 -0.17
N ALA A 83 -7.87 12.71 0.52
CA ALA A 83 -6.49 12.33 0.74
C ALA A 83 -5.78 12.03 -0.58
N ILE A 84 -6.40 11.22 -1.45
CA ILE A 84 -5.85 10.88 -2.77
C ILE A 84 -5.69 12.13 -3.64
N TYR A 85 -6.72 12.98 -3.70
CA TYR A 85 -6.72 14.18 -4.53
C TYR A 85 -5.66 15.20 -4.08
N LYS A 86 -5.50 15.41 -2.77
CA LYS A 86 -4.61 16.45 -2.23
C LYS A 86 -3.17 16.00 -2.04
N ASN A 87 -2.94 14.73 -1.75
CA ASN A 87 -1.63 14.22 -1.35
C ASN A 87 -1.05 13.15 -2.29
N GLY A 88 -1.81 12.75 -3.32
CA GLY A 88 -1.40 11.69 -4.23
C GLY A 88 -1.72 10.30 -3.70
N PRO A 89 -1.00 9.25 -4.13
CA PRO A 89 -1.31 7.87 -3.74
C PRO A 89 -1.35 7.63 -2.22
N VAL A 90 -2.32 6.84 -1.77
CA VAL A 90 -2.56 6.53 -0.35
C VAL A 90 -2.41 5.02 -0.15
N ALA A 91 -1.63 4.61 0.85
CA ALA A 91 -1.53 3.21 1.25
C ALA A 91 -2.84 2.79 1.91
N ILE A 92 -3.37 1.63 1.55
CA ILE A 92 -4.61 1.09 2.08
C ILE A 92 -4.42 -0.40 2.38
N SER A 93 -5.15 -0.90 3.38
CA SER A 93 -5.27 -2.33 3.65
C SER A 93 -6.62 -2.83 3.15
N ILE A 94 -6.64 -4.03 2.55
CA ILE A 94 -7.86 -4.68 2.05
C ILE A 94 -7.96 -6.13 2.54
N ASP A 95 -9.17 -6.68 2.52
CA ASP A 95 -9.40 -8.14 2.54
C ASP A 95 -9.19 -8.70 1.13
N ALA A 96 -8.11 -9.45 0.94
CA ALA A 96 -7.76 -10.14 -0.30
C ALA A 96 -7.95 -11.67 -0.22
N SER A 97 -8.63 -12.17 0.83
CA SER A 97 -8.77 -13.60 1.13
C SER A 97 -9.62 -14.37 0.12
N GLN A 98 -10.45 -13.67 -0.65
CA GLN A 98 -11.42 -14.30 -1.54
C GLN A 98 -10.77 -14.74 -2.86
N ARG A 99 -11.11 -15.96 -3.32
CA ARG A 99 -10.60 -16.51 -4.58
C ARG A 99 -10.93 -15.63 -5.79
N SER A 100 -12.05 -14.92 -5.77
CA SER A 100 -12.43 -13.96 -6.81
C SER A 100 -11.41 -12.81 -6.95
N PHE A 101 -10.74 -12.40 -5.87
CA PHE A 101 -9.66 -11.43 -5.90
C PHE A 101 -8.42 -12.01 -6.59
N SER A 102 -8.03 -13.24 -6.21
CA SER A 102 -6.86 -13.91 -6.81
C SER A 102 -6.94 -14.04 -8.33
N PHE A 103 -8.14 -14.23 -8.87
CA PHE A 103 -8.41 -14.37 -10.30
C PHE A 103 -9.02 -13.12 -10.96
N TYR A 104 -9.01 -11.98 -10.27
CA TYR A 104 -9.47 -10.72 -10.86
C TYR A 104 -8.69 -10.42 -12.16
N SER A 105 -9.41 -9.91 -13.17
CA SER A 105 -8.83 -9.55 -14.46
C SER A 105 -9.26 -8.16 -14.95
N ASN A 106 -10.56 -7.84 -14.86
CA ASN A 106 -11.09 -6.54 -15.29
C ASN A 106 -12.45 -6.25 -14.64
N GLY A 107 -12.97 -5.04 -14.89
CA GLY A 107 -14.25 -4.56 -14.35
C GLY A 107 -14.13 -3.98 -12.94
N VAL A 108 -15.24 -3.47 -12.41
CA VAL A 108 -15.32 -3.05 -11.01
C VAL A 108 -15.52 -4.31 -10.16
N TYR A 109 -14.55 -4.59 -9.31
CA TYR A 109 -14.55 -5.72 -8.39
C TYR A 109 -15.48 -5.43 -7.21
N TYR A 110 -16.43 -6.32 -7.00
CA TYR A 110 -17.27 -6.37 -5.81
C TYR A 110 -17.38 -7.82 -5.36
N GLU A 111 -17.08 -8.07 -4.09
CA GLU A 111 -17.16 -9.40 -3.50
C GLU A 111 -18.04 -9.36 -2.24
N PRO A 112 -19.25 -9.94 -2.28
CA PRO A 112 -20.17 -9.94 -1.15
C PRO A 112 -19.62 -10.58 0.13
N LYS A 113 -18.60 -11.44 0.03
CA LYS A 113 -17.99 -12.13 1.17
C LYS A 113 -16.76 -11.43 1.75
N CYS A 114 -16.32 -10.33 1.14
CA CYS A 114 -15.24 -9.53 1.70
C CYS A 114 -15.63 -8.95 3.06
N GLY A 115 -14.73 -9.06 4.03
CA GLY A 115 -14.83 -8.37 5.31
C GLY A 115 -14.38 -6.91 5.19
N GLU A 116 -14.98 -6.05 6.00
CA GLU A 116 -14.54 -4.64 6.13
C GLU A 116 -13.40 -4.45 7.14
N CYS A 117 -13.20 -5.42 8.04
CA CYS A 117 -12.24 -5.33 9.15
C CYS A 117 -11.18 -6.44 9.16
N ASN A 118 -11.34 -7.49 8.35
CA ASN A 118 -10.39 -8.61 8.28
C ASN A 118 -9.36 -8.34 7.17
N LEU A 119 -8.64 -7.23 7.29
CA LEU A 119 -7.68 -6.80 6.28
C LEU A 119 -6.41 -7.66 6.39
N ASP A 120 -5.92 -8.14 5.27
CA ASP A 120 -4.78 -9.06 5.20
C ASP A 120 -3.75 -8.66 4.13
N HIS A 121 -4.01 -7.61 3.35
CA HIS A 121 -3.16 -7.23 2.23
C HIS A 121 -3.06 -5.72 2.03
N ALA A 122 -1.82 -5.22 2.07
CA ALA A 122 -1.47 -3.83 1.84
C ALA A 122 -1.31 -3.51 0.34
N VAL A 123 -2.01 -2.48 -0.13
CA VAL A 123 -2.00 -2.02 -1.53
C VAL A 123 -2.02 -0.50 -1.61
N LEU A 124 -2.01 0.07 -2.82
CA LEU A 124 -1.91 1.52 -3.01
C LEU A 124 -3.09 2.05 -3.82
N ALA A 125 -3.94 2.87 -3.18
CA ALA A 125 -4.98 3.63 -3.87
C ALA A 125 -4.34 4.80 -4.62
N VAL A 126 -4.40 4.79 -5.95
CA VAL A 126 -3.77 5.80 -6.82
C VAL A 126 -4.78 6.74 -7.48
N GLY A 127 -6.08 6.47 -7.33
CA GLY A 127 -7.13 7.26 -7.95
C GLY A 127 -8.51 6.71 -7.65
N TYR A 128 -9.52 7.32 -8.27
CA TYR A 128 -10.91 6.87 -8.22
C TYR A 128 -11.68 7.38 -9.43
N GLY A 129 -12.81 6.76 -9.74
CA GLY A 129 -13.62 7.15 -10.88
C GLY A 129 -15.01 6.53 -10.88
N VAL A 130 -15.64 6.60 -12.05
CA VAL A 130 -16.94 5.99 -12.33
C VAL A 130 -16.79 5.17 -13.61
N LEU A 131 -17.20 3.91 -13.58
CA LEU A 131 -17.26 3.05 -14.77
C LEU A 131 -18.68 2.52 -14.90
N GLN A 132 -19.37 2.85 -15.98
CA GLN A 132 -20.75 2.39 -16.26
C GLN A 132 -21.74 2.65 -15.11
N GLY A 133 -21.57 3.77 -14.39
CA GLY A 133 -22.42 4.14 -13.24
C GLY A 133 -21.91 3.62 -11.89
N GLU A 134 -20.91 2.75 -11.87
CA GLU A 134 -20.33 2.22 -10.64
C GLU A 134 -19.10 3.02 -10.19
N LEU A 135 -19.12 3.47 -8.94
CA LEU A 135 -18.00 4.17 -8.31
C LEU A 135 -16.89 3.18 -7.92
N TYR A 136 -15.65 3.48 -8.28
CA TYR A 136 -14.51 2.62 -7.98
C TYR A 136 -13.29 3.39 -7.46
N TRP A 137 -12.47 2.70 -6.66
CA TRP A 137 -11.09 3.05 -6.36
C TRP A 137 -10.16 2.40 -7.37
N LEU A 138 -9.22 3.16 -7.94
CA LEU A 138 -8.14 2.60 -8.75
C LEU A 138 -6.99 2.22 -7.82
N VAL A 139 -6.74 0.92 -7.69
CA VAL A 139 -5.78 0.36 -6.73
C VAL A 139 -4.67 -0.36 -7.47
N LYS A 140 -3.42 -0.03 -7.12
CA LYS A 140 -2.21 -0.71 -7.60
C LYS A 140 -1.88 -1.87 -6.66
N ASN A 141 -1.71 -3.06 -7.22
CA ASN A 141 -1.30 -4.25 -6.48
C ASN A 141 0.21 -4.51 -6.64
N SER A 142 0.74 -5.48 -5.91
CA SER A 142 2.14 -5.90 -5.88
C SER A 142 2.37 -7.31 -6.49
N TRP A 143 1.37 -7.88 -7.16
CA TRP A 143 1.39 -9.25 -7.71
C TRP A 143 1.70 -9.31 -9.23
N SER A 144 2.71 -8.55 -9.67
CA SER A 144 3.10 -8.44 -11.09
C SER A 144 2.05 -7.75 -11.99
N THR A 145 2.46 -7.38 -13.19
CA THR A 145 1.60 -6.79 -14.22
C THR A 145 0.68 -7.80 -14.90
N TYR A 146 0.93 -9.10 -14.73
CA TYR A 146 0.08 -10.16 -15.28
C TYR A 146 -1.21 -10.40 -14.49
N TRP A 147 -1.26 -9.93 -13.24
CA TRP A 147 -2.46 -10.00 -12.42
C TRP A 147 -3.36 -8.78 -12.68
N GLY A 148 -4.69 -8.99 -12.69
CA GLY A 148 -5.65 -7.90 -12.88
C GLY A 148 -5.50 -7.18 -14.22
N ASN A 149 -5.80 -5.89 -14.20
CA ASN A 149 -5.65 -5.02 -15.35
C ASN A 149 -4.28 -4.34 -15.31
N ASN A 150 -3.26 -5.02 -15.84
CA ASN A 150 -1.86 -4.58 -15.82
C ASN A 150 -1.30 -4.32 -14.41
N GLY A 151 -1.66 -5.15 -13.43
CA GLY A 151 -1.27 -5.01 -12.02
C GLY A 151 -2.20 -4.10 -11.19
N TYR A 152 -3.31 -3.64 -11.77
CA TYR A 152 -4.30 -2.79 -11.10
C TYR A 152 -5.66 -3.48 -10.99
N ILE A 153 -6.47 -2.98 -10.06
CA ILE A 153 -7.85 -3.38 -9.84
C ILE A 153 -8.73 -2.14 -9.62
N LEU A 154 -9.97 -2.20 -10.11
CA LEU A 154 -11.00 -1.22 -9.80
C LEU A 154 -11.83 -1.78 -8.65
N MET A 155 -11.63 -1.34 -7.42
CA MET A 155 -12.38 -1.83 -6.25
C MET A 155 -13.66 -1.02 -6.09
N SER A 156 -14.81 -1.68 -5.89
CA SER A 156 -16.08 -0.98 -5.67
C SER A 156 -16.04 -0.10 -4.41
N MET A 157 -16.61 1.10 -4.49
CA MET A 157 -16.82 1.95 -3.31
C MET A 157 -18.05 1.56 -2.49
N LYS A 158 -18.90 0.68 -3.03
CA LYS A 158 -20.15 0.28 -2.41
C LYS A 158 -19.85 -0.47 -1.11
N ASP A 159 -20.58 -0.16 -0.04
CA ASP A 159 -20.53 -0.86 1.25
C ASP A 159 -19.09 -1.04 1.79
N ASN A 160 -18.19 -0.07 1.53
CA ASN A 160 -16.77 -0.15 1.91
C ASN A 160 -16.15 -1.52 1.54
N ASN A 161 -16.47 -2.04 0.35
CA ASN A 161 -16.16 -3.44 0.01
C ASN A 161 -14.68 -3.78 0.20
N CYS A 162 -14.42 -4.90 0.87
CA CYS A 162 -13.08 -5.37 1.25
C CYS A 162 -12.29 -4.38 2.12
N GLY A 163 -12.95 -3.42 2.76
CA GLY A 163 -12.35 -2.51 3.73
C GLY A 163 -11.43 -1.44 3.15
N VAL A 164 -11.57 -1.09 1.86
CA VAL A 164 -10.68 -0.14 1.17
C VAL A 164 -10.50 1.20 1.90
N ALA A 165 -11.54 1.70 2.58
CA ALA A 165 -11.46 2.94 3.36
C ALA A 165 -11.25 2.71 4.86
N THR A 166 -11.11 1.46 5.32
CA THR A 166 -11.01 1.11 6.74
C THR A 166 -9.66 1.53 7.34
N ASP A 167 -8.56 1.21 6.68
CA ASP A 167 -7.21 1.50 7.14
C ASP A 167 -6.40 2.10 6.00
N ALA A 168 -6.28 3.43 6.02
CA ALA A 168 -5.67 4.19 4.94
C ALA A 168 -4.72 5.23 5.51
N THR A 169 -3.49 5.26 5.00
CA THR A 169 -2.42 6.12 5.51
C THR A 169 -1.61 6.75 4.37
N TYR A 170 -1.07 7.94 4.60
CA TYR A 170 -0.12 8.55 3.67
C TYR A 170 1.01 9.29 4.40
N PRO A 171 2.24 9.27 3.86
CA PRO A 171 3.37 9.98 4.44
C PRO A 171 3.30 11.49 4.16
N ILE A 172 3.82 12.28 5.11
CA ILE A 172 4.12 13.70 4.94
C ILE A 172 5.63 13.82 4.69
N LEU A 173 6.01 14.19 3.47
CA LEU A 173 7.41 14.36 3.09
C LEU A 173 8.04 15.62 3.70
N GLU A 174 9.36 15.61 3.83
CA GLU A 174 10.14 16.78 4.25
C GLU A 174 10.29 17.83 3.14
#